data_AF-A0A8T3M641-F1
#
_entry.id   AF-A0A8T3M641-F1
#
_cell.length_a   1.000
_cell.length_b   1.000
_cell.length_c   1.000
_cell.angle_alpha   90.00
_cell.angle_beta   90.00
_cell.angle_gamma   90.00
#
_symmetry.space_group_name_H-M   'P 1'
#
loop_
_entity.id
_entity.type
_entity.pdbx_description
1 polymer ?
#
loop_
_entity_poly.entity_id
_entity_poly.type
_entity_poly.pdbx_seq_one_letter_code
_entity_poly.pdbx_strand_id
1 'polypeptide(L)' 'MSRLIRMDPTGHTELASWTAGDEASQEGAITAFRRELEQGMLASVSRADGTAEVVRELPLDAELVVLRRPISGG' A
#
# COMPACT_ATOMS: atom_id res chain seq x y z
N MET A 1 9.31 -10.74 1.55
CA MET A 1 9.04 -9.87 0.39
C MET A 1 7.71 -9.19 0.64
N SER A 2 7.70 -7.88 0.55
CA SER A 2 6.55 -7.05 0.87
C SER A 2 5.80 -6.64 -0.40
N ARG A 3 4.50 -6.35 -0.27
CA ARG A 3 3.63 -6.09 -1.42
C ARG A 3 2.76 -4.86 -1.24
N LEU A 4 2.57 -4.14 -2.33
CA LEU A 4 1.63 -3.05 -2.47
C LEU A 4 0.49 -3.54 -3.35
N ILE A 5 -0.68 -3.69 -2.74
CA ILE A 5 -1.89 -4.10 -3.46
C ILE A 5 -2.91 -2.98 -3.45
N ARG A 6 -3.68 -2.89 -4.52
CA ARG A 6 -4.91 -2.11 -4.58
C ARG A 6 -6.10 -3.05 -4.50
N MET A 7 -7.07 -2.72 -3.64
CA MET A 7 -8.36 -3.38 -3.65
C MET A 7 -9.16 -2.91 -4.85
N ASP A 8 -9.58 -3.86 -5.67
CA ASP A 8 -10.43 -3.65 -6.83
C ASP A 8 -11.74 -4.45 -6.63
N PRO A 9 -12.83 -4.13 -7.34
CA PRO A 9 -14.11 -4.84 -7.19
C PRO A 9 -14.03 -6.35 -7.45
N THR A 10 -13.02 -6.81 -8.20
CA THR A 10 -12.78 -8.21 -8.55
C THR A 10 -11.81 -8.92 -7.61
N GLY A 11 -11.28 -8.23 -6.59
CA GLY A 11 -10.29 -8.75 -5.65
C GLY A 11 -9.20 -7.72 -5.35
N HIS A 12 -8.01 -7.93 -5.90
CA HIS A 12 -6.90 -7.00 -5.75
C HIS A 12 -5.97 -7.01 -6.97
N THR A 13 -5.36 -5.86 -7.25
CA THR A 13 -4.27 -5.70 -8.21
C THR A 13 -2.98 -5.48 -7.45
N GLU A 14 -1.95 -6.27 -7.74
CA GLU A 14 -0.60 -5.97 -7.27
C GLU A 14 0.00 -4.83 -8.09
N LEU A 15 0.42 -3.77 -7.41
CA LEU A 15 1.00 -2.59 -8.05
C LEU A 15 2.53 -2.62 -8.03
N ALA A 16 3.09 -3.10 -6.92
CA ALA A 16 4.52 -3.22 -6.73
C ALA A 16 4.83 -4.25 -5.64
N SER A 17 6.02 -4.83 -5.70
CA SER A 17 6.60 -5.66 -4.65
C SER A 17 8.00 -5.17 -4.34
N TRP A 18 8.42 -5.21 -3.08
CA TRP A 18 9.78 -4.84 -2.70
C TRP A 18 10.42 -5.85 -1.74
N THR A 19 11.75 -5.83 -1.75
CA THR A 19 12.58 -6.61 -0.83
C THR A 19 13.24 -5.67 0.16
N ALA A 20 13.25 -6.04 1.44
CA ALA A 20 13.97 -5.28 2.45
C ALA A 20 15.47 -5.29 2.13
N GLY A 21 16.07 -4.10 2.03
CA GLY A 21 17.48 -3.92 1.68
C GLY A 21 17.77 -3.84 0.18
N ASP A 22 16.75 -3.93 -0.68
CA ASP A 22 16.90 -3.69 -2.13
C ASP A 22 16.36 -2.30 -2.48
N GLU A 23 17.25 -1.30 -2.52
CA GLU A 23 16.87 0.11 -2.71
C GLU A 23 16.10 0.33 -4.02
N ALA A 24 16.51 -0.29 -5.12
CA ALA A 24 15.83 -0.14 -6.41
C ALA A 24 14.37 -0.62 -6.38
N SER A 25 14.10 -1.79 -5.76
CA SER A 25 12.73 -2.28 -5.60
C SER A 25 11.92 -1.41 -4.63
N GLN A 26 12.55 -0.90 -3.56
CA GLN A 26 11.89 -0.01 -2.60
C GLN A 26 11.50 1.32 -3.24
N GLU A 27 12.39 1.95 -4.01
CA GLU A 27 12.11 3.19 -4.72
C GLU A 27 10.94 3.01 -5.71
N GLY A 28 10.94 1.90 -6.48
CA GLY A 28 9.83 1.58 -7.38
C GLY A 28 8.48 1.45 -6.65
N ALA A 29 8.46 0.80 -5.49
CA ALA A 29 7.27 0.67 -4.67
C ALA A 29 6.83 2.03 -4.07
N ILE A 30 7.77 2.87 -3.63
CA ILE A 30 7.47 4.21 -3.11
C ILE A 30 6.85 5.09 -4.19
N THR A 31 7.38 5.06 -5.41
CA THR A 31 6.84 5.82 -6.54
C THR A 31 5.41 5.35 -6.89
N ALA A 32 5.18 4.04 -6.96
CA ALA A 32 3.85 3.48 -7.20
C ALA A 32 2.86 3.87 -6.09
N PHE A 33 3.29 3.78 -4.83
CA PHE A 33 2.49 4.15 -3.67
C PHE A 33 2.06 5.62 -3.69
N ARG A 34 3.01 6.54 -3.93
CA ARG A 34 2.73 7.98 -4.00
C ARG A 34 1.74 8.30 -5.10
N ARG A 35 1.94 7.70 -6.29
CA ARG A 35 1.04 7.88 -7.43
C ARG A 35 -0.41 7.55 -7.07
N GLU A 36 -0.65 6.44 -6.37
CA GLU A 36 -2.01 6.06 -5.99
C GLU A 36 -2.60 6.98 -4.92
N LEU A 37 -1.80 7.44 -3.95
CA LEU A 37 -2.26 8.45 -2.98
C LEU A 37 -2.66 9.77 -3.66
N GLU A 38 -1.91 10.19 -4.68
CA GLU A 38 -2.24 11.35 -5.50
C GLU A 38 -3.54 11.16 -6.31
N GLN A 39 -3.91 9.91 -6.63
CA GLN A 39 -5.22 9.56 -7.19
C GLN A 39 -6.35 9.54 -6.14
N GLY A 40 -6.06 9.92 -4.89
CA GLY A 40 -7.04 9.95 -3.80
C GLY A 40 -7.28 8.59 -3.14
N MET A 41 -6.39 7.62 -3.36
CA MET A 41 -6.47 6.32 -2.68
C MET A 41 -6.06 6.44 -1.21
N LEU A 42 -6.62 5.58 -0.36
CA LEU A 42 -6.26 5.46 1.04
C LEU A 42 -5.38 4.23 1.23
N ALA A 43 -4.16 4.42 1.71
CA ALA A 43 -3.29 3.32 2.09
C ALA A 43 -3.51 2.92 3.56
N SER A 44 -3.49 1.62 3.81
CA SER A 44 -3.52 1.07 5.16
C SER A 44 -2.65 -0.17 5.29
N VAL A 45 -2.10 -0.37 6.47
CA VAL A 45 -1.35 -1.58 6.85
C VAL A 45 -2.08 -2.31 7.97
N SER A 46 -1.98 -3.64 7.95
CA SER A 46 -2.46 -4.46 9.07
C SER A 46 -1.39 -4.51 10.13
N ARG A 47 -1.73 -4.09 11.34
CA ARG A 47 -0.84 -4.14 12.50
C ARG A 47 -1.04 -5.47 13.23
N ALA A 48 -0.04 -5.89 14.00
CA ALA A 48 -0.03 -7.20 14.68
C ALA A 48 -1.21 -7.40 15.66
N ASP A 49 -1.82 -6.32 16.15
CA ASP A 49 -3.02 -6.29 16.98
C ASP A 49 -4.33 -6.44 16.17
N GLY A 50 -4.25 -6.65 14.85
CA GLY A 50 -5.40 -6.85 13.97
C GLY A 50 -6.08 -5.54 13.54
N THR A 51 -5.53 -4.39 13.91
CA THR A 51 -6.04 -3.09 13.48
C THR A 51 -5.45 -2.67 12.12
N ALA A 52 -6.23 -1.89 11.37
CA ALA A 52 -5.75 -1.27 10.13
C ALA A 52 -5.32 0.17 10.42
N GLU A 53 -4.03 0.45 10.24
CA GLU A 53 -3.47 1.80 10.39
C GLU A 53 -3.39 2.48 9.03
N VAL A 54 -3.90 3.70 8.92
CA VAL A 54 -3.79 4.51 7.69
C VAL A 54 -2.42 5.17 7.66
N VAL A 55 -1.70 4.97 6.56
CA VAL A 55 -0.35 5.49 6.37
C VAL A 55 -0.31 6.45 5.19
N ARG A 56 0.53 7.49 5.30
CA ARG A 56 0.74 8.50 4.24
C ARG A 56 2.07 8.32 3.50
N GLU A 57 2.92 7.45 4.03
CA GLU A 57 4.21 7.09 3.47
C GLU A 57 4.30 5.57 3.46
N LEU A 58 5.05 4.99 2.53
CA LEU A 58 5.16 3.54 2.39
C LEU A 58 5.98 2.98 3.56
N PRO A 59 5.40 2.16 4.45
CA PRO A 59 6.16 1.51 5.51
C PRO A 59 6.93 0.32 4.92
N LEU A 60 8.22 0.51 4.70
CA LEU A 60 9.08 -0.52 4.09
C LEU A 60 9.22 -1.79 4.94
N ASP A 61 8.96 -1.68 6.25
CA ASP A 61 8.94 -2.77 7.22
C ASP A 61 7.62 -3.57 7.20
N ALA A 62 6.57 -3.03 6.58
CA ALA A 62 5.30 -3.74 6.48
C ALA A 62 5.37 -4.86 5.43
N GLU A 63 4.79 -6.02 5.75
CA GLU A 63 4.69 -7.14 4.81
C GLU A 63 3.65 -6.89 3.71
N LEU A 64 2.57 -6.17 4.03
CA LEU A 64 1.49 -5.88 3.10
C LEU A 64 0.92 -4.48 3.33
N VAL A 65 0.86 -3.72 2.24
CA VAL A 65 0.22 -2.39 2.20
C VAL A 65 -0.96 -2.47 1.24
N VAL A 66 -2.13 -2.08 1.74
CA VAL A 66 -3.41 -2.17 1.02
C VAL A 66 -3.92 -0.78 0.71
N LEU A 67 -4.06 -0.48 -0.58
CA LEU A 67 -4.70 0.72 -1.10
C LEU A 67 -6.17 0.42 -1.36
N ARG A 68 -7.06 1.28 -0.87
CA ARG A 68 -8.50 1.19 -1.12
C ARG A 68 -9.06 2.55 -1.48
N ARG A 69 -10.15 2.57 -2.24
CA ARG A 69 -10.90 3.82 -2.42
C ARG A 69 -11.48 4.23 -1.07
N PRO A 70 -11.41 5.52 -0.69
CA PRO A 70 -12.10 6.00 0.48
C PRO A 70 -13.60 5.73 0.31
N ILE A 71 -14.23 5.24 1.37
CA ILE A 71 -15.69 5.11 1.41
C ILE A 71 -16.18 6.54 1.60
N SER A 72 -16.57 7.21 0.52
CA SER A 72 -17.30 8.48 0.62
C SER A 72 -18.62 8.19 1.32
N GLY A 73 -18.65 8.35 2.65
CA GLY A 73 -19.88 8.40 3.41
C GLY A 73 -20.58 9.72 3.10
N GLY A 74 -21.81 9.63 2.58
CA GLY A 74 -22.79 10.71 2.69
C GLY A 74 -23.37 10.76 4.11
#